data_AF-A0A1M6XJS6-F1
#
_entry.id   AF-A0A1M6XJS6-F1
#
_cell.length_a   1.000
_cell.length_b   1.000
_cell.length_c   1.000
_cell.angle_alpha   90.00
_cell.angle_beta   90.00
_cell.angle_gamma   90.00
#
_symmetry.space_group_name_H-M   'P 1'
#
loop_
_entity.id
_entity.type
_entity.pdbx_description
1 polymer ?
#
loop_
_entity_poly.entity_id
_entity_poly.type
_entity_poly.pdbx_seq_one_letter_code
_entity_poly.pdbx_strand_id
1 'polypeptide(L)'
;MGSANYTESGFSKNCELAIRTENPIDCKSIKKWFDSLWNKECDVITEELIVSREYELINNPYRPLPKMNKVKRNTEHIEKFNAENIIADLKELRNNNELYSSICTQRKNAIKDLRRCLDVNNGFAGFRGQAVDDFCSEGSLGDLNQHGVPNAMHSAERNGTLKNLCKLLSDETIPIKNRVSRALKMVPGVGKGSITKILTTLYPKKYILINGCSLKYLKLPPQLSSGKCYEEYCEFGQDLLKILDIDNFAVLDGMIRYLTDGDTV
;
A
#
# COMPACT_ATOMS: atom_id res chain seq x y z
N MET A 1 31.35 7.94 15.90
CA MET A 1 30.75 8.48 14.65
C MET A 1 29.25 8.50 14.86
N GLY A 2 28.59 9.62 14.61
CA GLY A 2 27.14 9.75 14.76
C GLY A 2 26.52 10.30 13.49
N SER A 3 25.53 9.60 12.96
CA SER A 3 24.29 10.17 12.44
C SER A 3 23.34 9.01 12.11
N ALA A 4 22.35 8.81 12.97
CA ALA A 4 21.11 8.15 12.63
C ALA A 4 20.02 9.18 12.90
N ASN A 5 19.31 9.61 11.86
CA ASN A 5 18.10 10.42 12.02
C ASN A 5 17.01 9.53 12.60
N TYR A 6 16.96 9.44 13.93
CA TYR A 6 15.74 9.04 14.62
C TYR A 6 14.94 10.30 14.85
N THR A 7 14.02 10.61 13.94
CA THR A 7 13.09 11.74 14.11
C THR A 7 11.67 11.23 13.98
N GLU A 8 10.82 11.57 14.95
CA GLU A 8 9.37 11.46 14.80
C GLU A 8 8.81 12.53 13.83
N SER A 9 9.58 13.59 13.51
CA SER A 9 9.06 14.77 12.80
C SER A 9 10.09 15.67 12.10
N GLY A 10 11.23 15.16 11.61
CA GLY A 10 12.28 16.02 11.02
C GLY A 10 12.86 17.06 12.00
N PHE A 11 13.40 18.17 11.46
CA PHE A 11 14.25 19.21 12.11
C PHE A 11 13.80 19.77 13.48
N SER A 12 12.56 19.52 13.91
CA SER A 12 12.01 20.09 15.14
C SER A 12 12.32 19.31 16.42
N LYS A 13 12.70 18.02 16.32
CA LYS A 13 13.13 17.19 17.46
C LYS A 13 14.17 16.17 17.01
N ASN A 14 15.44 16.50 17.18
CA ASN A 14 16.55 15.57 16.96
C ASN A 14 16.99 14.97 18.29
N CYS A 15 16.98 13.65 18.38
CA CYS A 15 17.68 12.93 19.44
C CYS A 15 18.95 12.35 18.82
N GLU A 16 20.11 12.90 19.18
CA GLU A 16 21.38 12.42 18.67
C GLU A 16 21.84 11.21 19.50
N LEU A 17 21.93 10.06 18.84
CA LEU A 17 22.50 8.85 19.43
C LEU A 17 23.97 8.74 19.00
N ALA A 18 24.87 8.82 19.97
CA ALA A 18 26.29 8.61 19.77
C ALA A 18 26.71 7.28 20.40
N ILE A 19 27.38 6.44 19.61
CA ILE A 19 28.10 5.27 20.12
C ILE A 19 29.59 5.56 19.99
N ARG A 20 30.31 5.40 21.11
CA ARG A 20 31.77 5.35 21.16
C ARG A 20 32.19 3.89 21.20
N THR A 21 33.02 3.48 20.25
CA THR A 21 33.66 2.16 20.23
C THR A 21 35.14 2.34 19.95
N GLU A 22 35.97 1.52 20.59
CA GLU A 22 37.41 1.43 20.34
C GLU A 22 37.76 0.09 19.63
N ASN A 23 36.75 -0.73 19.31
CA ASN A 23 36.93 -1.98 18.60
C ASN A 23 37.41 -1.70 17.16
N PRO A 24 38.62 -2.17 16.76
CA PRO A 24 39.17 -1.91 15.44
C PRO A 24 38.31 -2.40 14.28
N ILE A 25 37.56 -3.50 14.48
CA ILE A 25 36.68 -4.09 13.45
C ILE A 25 35.47 -3.19 13.20
N ASP A 26 34.84 -2.71 14.27
CA ASP A 26 33.70 -1.79 14.18
C ASP A 26 34.13 -0.47 13.56
N CYS A 27 35.26 0.10 14.00
CA CYS A 27 35.82 1.32 13.44
C CYS A 27 36.06 1.22 11.93
N LYS A 28 36.64 0.10 11.46
CA LYS A 28 36.87 -0.14 10.02
C LYS A 28 35.57 -0.28 9.25
N SER A 29 34.57 -0.93 9.83
CA SER A 29 33.26 -1.16 9.21
C SER A 29 32.47 0.15 9.08
N ILE A 30 32.44 0.96 10.14
CA ILE A 30 31.76 2.26 10.14
C ILE A 30 32.46 3.21 9.16
N LYS A 31 33.79 3.23 9.11
CA LYS A 31 34.53 4.04 8.14
C LYS A 31 34.18 3.65 6.70
N LYS A 32 34.17 2.35 6.40
CA LYS A 32 33.81 1.85 5.06
C LYS A 32 32.39 2.25 4.66
N TRP A 33 31.44 2.19 5.60
CA TRP A 33 30.07 2.65 5.38
C TRP A 33 30.01 4.16 5.11
N PHE A 34 30.67 4.97 5.94
CA PHE A 34 30.71 6.43 5.77
C PHE A 34 31.31 6.82 4.41
N ASP A 35 32.46 6.25 4.05
CA ASP A 35 33.11 6.48 2.76
C ASP A 35 32.19 6.07 1.59
N SER A 36 31.36 5.03 1.76
CA SER A 36 30.40 4.60 0.72
C SER A 36 29.24 5.56 0.49
N LEU A 37 28.88 6.36 1.50
CA LEU A 37 27.86 7.41 1.38
C LEU A 37 28.44 8.64 0.68
N TRP A 38 29.67 9.01 1.02
CA TRP A 38 30.34 10.17 0.46
C TRP A 38 30.78 9.97 -1.00
N ASN A 39 30.99 8.72 -1.42
CA ASN A 39 31.32 8.35 -2.80
C ASN A 39 30.10 8.24 -3.72
N LYS A 40 28.88 8.48 -3.21
CA LYS A 40 27.70 8.68 -4.05
C LYS A 40 27.45 10.18 -4.15
N GLU A 41 27.16 10.66 -5.35
CA GLU A 41 26.72 12.05 -5.56
C GLU A 41 25.45 12.27 -4.72
N CYS A 42 25.62 12.88 -3.54
CA CYS A 42 24.50 13.42 -2.79
C CYS A 42 24.08 14.72 -3.47
N ASP A 43 22.79 14.86 -3.76
CA ASP A 43 22.24 16.10 -4.30
C ASP A 43 22.60 17.26 -3.37
N VAL A 44 23.15 18.33 -3.94
CA VAL A 44 23.51 19.54 -3.19
C VAL A 44 22.22 20.14 -2.63
N ILE A 45 22.21 20.47 -1.34
CA ILE A 45 21.10 21.22 -0.74
C ILE A 45 21.15 22.64 -1.36
N THR A 46 20.23 22.93 -2.28
CA THR A 46 20.12 24.25 -2.92
C THR A 46 19.08 25.13 -2.23
N GLU A 47 19.15 26.44 -2.45
CA GLU A 47 18.14 27.39 -1.97
C GLU A 47 16.74 27.06 -2.51
N GLU A 48 16.63 26.60 -3.78
CA GLU A 48 15.34 26.20 -4.34
C GLU A 48 14.73 25.00 -3.61
N LEU A 49 15.57 24.04 -3.19
CA LEU A 49 15.13 22.89 -2.40
C LEU A 49 14.56 23.36 -1.05
N ILE A 50 15.25 24.28 -0.37
CA ILE A 50 14.83 24.84 0.92
C ILE A 50 13.49 25.57 0.77
N VAL A 51 13.38 26.47 -0.20
CA VAL A 51 12.16 27.26 -0.44
C VAL A 51 10.97 26.36 -0.78
N SER A 52 11.17 25.32 -1.61
CA SER A 52 10.11 24.36 -1.92
C SER A 52 9.58 23.66 -0.67
N ARG A 53 10.47 23.36 0.29
CA ARG A 53 10.15 22.61 1.49
C ARG A 53 9.50 23.47 2.56
N GLU A 54 9.91 24.73 2.67
CA GLU A 54 9.25 25.73 3.51
C GLU A 54 7.81 25.99 3.04
N TYR A 55 7.58 26.08 1.73
CA TYR A 55 6.24 26.24 1.16
C TYR A 55 5.31 25.07 1.52
N GLU A 56 5.80 23.83 1.48
CA GLU A 56 5.02 22.65 1.91
C GLU A 56 4.69 22.67 3.41
N LEU A 57 5.61 23.12 4.26
CA LEU A 57 5.42 23.18 5.72
C LEU A 57 4.43 24.26 6.12
N ILE A 58 4.45 25.41 5.46
CA ILE A 58 3.53 26.53 5.71
C ILE A 58 2.09 26.17 5.31
N ASN A 59 1.93 25.45 4.20
CA ASN A 59 0.60 25.11 3.66
C ASN A 59 -0.01 23.83 4.26
N ASN A 60 0.73 23.09 5.10
CA ASN A 60 0.22 21.94 5.87
C ASN A 60 0.52 22.10 7.37
N PRO A 61 -0.19 23.00 8.09
CA PRO A 61 0.06 23.20 9.50
C PRO A 61 -0.32 21.95 10.31
N TYR A 62 0.67 21.38 10.99
CA TYR A 62 0.51 20.26 11.92
C TYR A 62 -0.42 20.67 13.09
N ARG A 63 -1.57 20.01 13.22
CA ARG A 63 -2.46 20.15 14.40
C ARG A 63 -2.11 19.06 15.43
N PRO A 64 -1.95 19.39 16.72
CA PRO A 64 -1.75 18.37 17.75
C PRO A 64 -3.05 17.59 17.98
N LEU A 65 -2.93 16.27 18.07
CA LEU A 65 -4.04 15.34 18.26
C LEU A 65 -4.55 15.33 19.72
N PRO A 66 -5.87 15.24 19.97
CA PRO A 66 -6.42 14.90 21.28
C PRO A 66 -6.18 13.41 21.62
N LYS A 67 -6.16 13.09 22.92
CA LYS A 67 -5.80 11.75 23.43
C LYS A 67 -6.87 10.69 23.09
N MET A 68 -6.48 9.67 22.32
CA MET A 68 -7.36 8.56 21.90
C MET A 68 -7.05 7.25 22.62
N ASN A 69 -7.94 6.83 23.53
CA ASN A 69 -7.96 5.48 24.11
C ASN A 69 -9.16 4.72 23.51
N LYS A 70 -9.00 4.10 22.33
CA LYS A 70 -9.80 2.96 21.83
C LYS A 70 -9.41 2.39 20.44
N VAL A 71 -8.33 2.87 19.82
CA VAL A 71 -7.69 2.24 18.62
C VAL A 71 -6.20 2.00 18.91
N LYS A 72 -5.87 1.49 20.10
CA LYS A 72 -4.50 1.15 20.48
C LYS A 72 -4.38 -0.35 20.72
N ARG A 73 -3.99 -1.07 19.67
CA ARG A 73 -3.03 -2.20 19.66
C ARG A 73 -3.18 -2.94 18.32
N ASN A 74 -2.26 -2.68 17.39
CA ASN A 74 -1.57 -3.73 16.61
C ASN A 74 -0.70 -3.20 15.45
N THR A 75 -0.61 -1.89 15.22
CA THR A 75 0.21 -1.38 14.10
C THR A 75 1.04 -0.16 14.52
N GLU A 76 2.31 -0.39 14.82
CA GLU A 76 3.31 0.65 15.13
C GLU A 76 3.49 1.67 13.97
N HIS A 77 3.06 1.32 12.75
CA HIS A 77 3.19 2.18 11.56
C HIS A 77 1.95 3.04 11.23
N ILE A 78 0.86 2.99 12.00
CA ILE A 78 -0.41 3.70 11.73
C ILE A 78 -0.65 4.83 12.77
N GLU A 79 0.40 5.54 13.16
CA GLU A 79 0.32 6.59 14.20
C GLU A 79 -0.39 7.89 13.74
N LYS A 80 -0.65 8.04 12.43
CA LYS A 80 -1.22 9.27 11.83
C LYS A 80 -2.66 9.13 11.34
N PHE A 81 -3.33 8.01 11.63
CA PHE A 81 -4.74 7.83 11.27
C PHE A 81 -5.63 8.70 12.17
N ASN A 82 -6.11 9.85 11.66
CA ASN A 82 -7.15 10.63 12.33
C ASN A 82 -8.50 9.90 12.13
N ALA A 83 -8.70 8.87 12.95
CA ALA A 83 -9.71 7.85 12.76
C ALA A 83 -11.15 8.40 12.77
N GLU A 84 -11.43 9.44 13.54
CA GLU A 84 -12.81 9.86 13.82
C GLU A 84 -13.50 10.45 12.59
N ASN A 85 -12.86 11.36 11.87
CA ASN A 85 -13.47 11.96 10.66
C ASN A 85 -13.56 10.95 9.52
N ILE A 86 -12.52 10.15 9.30
CA ILE A 86 -12.50 9.11 8.24
C ILE A 86 -13.60 8.07 8.48
N ILE A 87 -13.75 7.60 9.73
CA ILE A 87 -14.79 6.64 10.07
C ILE A 87 -16.17 7.29 9.98
N ALA A 88 -16.32 8.56 10.36
CA ALA A 88 -17.60 9.26 10.25
C ALA A 88 -18.05 9.37 8.79
N ASP A 89 -17.18 9.82 7.88
CA ASP A 89 -17.48 9.93 6.45
C ASP A 89 -17.84 8.57 5.84
N LEU A 90 -17.07 7.52 6.16
CA LEU A 90 -17.36 6.17 5.70
C LEU A 90 -18.68 5.63 6.28
N LYS A 91 -19.02 5.95 7.53
CA LYS A 91 -20.30 5.57 8.13
C LYS A 91 -21.48 6.30 7.49
N GLU A 92 -21.33 7.59 7.20
CA GLU A 92 -22.33 8.37 6.48
C GLU A 92 -22.62 7.73 5.13
N LEU A 93 -21.57 7.43 4.36
CA LEU A 93 -21.68 6.78 3.07
C LEU A 93 -22.31 5.38 3.19
N ARG A 94 -21.93 4.60 4.20
CA ARG A 94 -22.51 3.27 4.45
C ARG A 94 -24.01 3.36 4.76
N ASN A 95 -24.43 4.38 5.49
CA ASN A 95 -25.85 4.57 5.86
C ASN A 95 -26.70 5.14 4.71
N ASN A 96 -26.06 5.62 3.63
CA ASN A 96 -26.75 5.94 2.39
C ASN A 96 -27.06 4.66 1.61
N ASN A 97 -28.24 4.09 1.84
CA ASN A 97 -28.64 2.79 1.29
C ASN A 97 -28.52 2.69 -0.23
N GLU A 98 -28.92 3.73 -0.97
CA GLU A 98 -28.91 3.71 -2.44
C GLU A 98 -27.48 3.67 -2.98
N LEU A 99 -26.65 4.59 -2.51
CA LEU A 99 -25.27 4.72 -2.95
C LEU A 99 -24.42 3.52 -2.50
N TYR A 100 -24.58 3.07 -1.25
CA TYR A 100 -23.89 1.89 -0.74
C TYR A 100 -24.27 0.62 -1.52
N SER A 101 -25.56 0.42 -1.83
CA SER A 101 -26.03 -0.71 -2.63
C SER A 101 -25.47 -0.69 -4.06
N SER A 102 -25.38 0.51 -4.66
CA SER A 102 -24.74 0.72 -5.97
C SER A 102 -23.27 0.30 -5.94
N ILE A 103 -22.49 0.81 -4.96
CA ILE A 103 -21.08 0.45 -4.78
C ILE A 103 -20.92 -1.06 -4.57
N CYS A 104 -21.77 -1.68 -3.74
CA CYS A 104 -21.74 -3.12 -3.51
C CYS A 104 -21.95 -3.91 -4.80
N THR A 105 -22.93 -3.51 -5.62
CA THR A 105 -23.25 -4.17 -6.88
C THR A 105 -22.12 -4.03 -7.89
N GLN A 106 -21.57 -2.83 -8.04
CA GLN A 106 -20.44 -2.55 -8.93
C GLN A 106 -19.21 -3.37 -8.53
N ARG A 107 -18.83 -3.34 -7.24
CA ARG A 107 -17.65 -4.07 -6.74
C ARG A 107 -17.83 -5.59 -6.82
N LYS A 108 -19.05 -6.10 -6.66
CA LYS A 108 -19.36 -7.52 -6.89
C LYS A 108 -19.15 -7.92 -8.35
N ASN A 109 -19.58 -7.09 -9.30
CA ASN A 109 -19.39 -7.35 -10.73
C ASN A 109 -17.90 -7.26 -11.11
N ALA A 110 -17.20 -6.22 -10.66
CA ALA A 110 -15.76 -6.07 -10.89
C ALA A 110 -14.96 -7.28 -10.38
N ILE A 111 -15.24 -7.77 -9.16
CA ILE A 111 -14.59 -8.98 -8.63
C ILE A 111 -14.87 -10.20 -9.53
N LYS A 112 -16.09 -10.34 -10.05
CA LYS A 112 -16.46 -11.45 -10.95
C LYS A 112 -15.67 -11.37 -12.26
N ASP A 113 -15.58 -10.19 -12.87
CA ASP A 113 -14.88 -9.99 -14.13
C ASP A 113 -13.36 -10.14 -13.98
N LEU A 114 -12.79 -9.60 -12.90
CA LEU A 114 -11.37 -9.79 -12.58
C LEU A 114 -11.03 -11.26 -12.32
N ARG A 115 -11.89 -12.02 -11.61
CA ARG A 115 -11.69 -13.46 -11.41
C ARG A 115 -11.77 -14.25 -12.72
N ARG A 116 -12.61 -13.82 -13.66
CA ARG A 116 -12.66 -14.39 -15.01
C ARG A 116 -11.36 -14.12 -15.76
N CYS A 117 -10.84 -12.90 -15.71
CA CYS A 117 -9.56 -12.54 -16.34
C CYS A 117 -8.39 -13.35 -15.77
N LEU A 118 -8.33 -13.49 -14.44
CA LEU A 118 -7.33 -14.30 -13.77
C LEU A 118 -7.47 -15.80 -14.05
N ASP A 119 -8.60 -16.26 -14.59
CA ASP A 119 -8.87 -17.68 -14.83
C ASP A 119 -8.66 -18.56 -13.58
N VAL A 120 -9.23 -18.10 -12.45
CA VAL A 120 -9.02 -18.71 -11.12
C VAL A 120 -9.41 -20.19 -11.10
N ASN A 121 -10.50 -20.56 -11.78
CA ASN A 121 -11.03 -21.92 -11.76
C ASN A 121 -10.17 -22.93 -12.55
N ASN A 122 -9.32 -22.47 -13.46
CA ASN A 122 -8.40 -23.33 -14.21
C ASN A 122 -6.94 -23.10 -13.79
N GLY A 123 -6.72 -22.65 -12.56
CA GLY A 123 -5.38 -22.48 -11.99
C GLY A 123 -4.53 -21.44 -12.75
N PHE A 124 -5.18 -20.36 -13.21
CA PHE A 124 -4.57 -19.23 -13.91
C PHE A 124 -3.98 -19.57 -15.28
N ALA A 125 -4.48 -20.61 -15.94
CA ALA A 125 -3.96 -21.04 -17.25
C ALA A 125 -4.30 -20.08 -18.40
N GLY A 126 -5.46 -19.44 -18.31
CA GLY A 126 -6.02 -18.49 -19.27
C GLY A 126 -5.69 -17.03 -18.97
N PHE A 127 -4.92 -16.73 -17.92
CA PHE A 127 -4.48 -15.36 -17.63
C PHE A 127 -3.32 -14.95 -18.57
N ARG A 128 -3.68 -14.68 -19.83
CA ARG A 128 -2.77 -14.40 -20.95
C ARG A 128 -3.39 -13.50 -22.02
N GLY A 129 -2.54 -12.83 -22.80
CA GLY A 129 -2.97 -11.96 -23.90
C GLY A 129 -4.04 -10.96 -23.46
N GLN A 130 -5.18 -10.94 -24.16
CA GLN A 130 -6.29 -10.04 -23.86
C GLN A 130 -6.78 -10.10 -22.40
N ALA A 131 -6.72 -11.26 -21.74
CA ALA A 131 -7.13 -11.36 -20.34
C ALA A 131 -6.21 -10.57 -19.38
N VAL A 132 -4.94 -10.38 -19.74
CA VAL A 132 -4.01 -9.51 -19.00
C VAL A 132 -4.36 -8.04 -19.23
N ASP A 133 -4.69 -7.67 -20.46
CA ASP A 133 -5.09 -6.30 -20.81
C ASP A 133 -6.41 -5.91 -20.12
N ASP A 134 -7.42 -6.79 -20.19
CA ASP A 134 -8.70 -6.60 -19.53
C ASP A 134 -8.51 -6.43 -18.02
N PHE A 135 -7.70 -7.29 -17.38
CA PHE A 135 -7.38 -7.17 -15.96
C PHE A 135 -6.68 -5.84 -15.60
N CYS A 136 -5.76 -5.38 -16.46
CA CYS A 136 -5.06 -4.11 -16.25
C CYS A 136 -6.01 -2.92 -16.35
N SER A 137 -6.89 -2.95 -17.36
CA SER A 137 -7.84 -1.88 -17.69
C SER A 137 -9.05 -1.79 -16.78
N GLU A 138 -9.40 -2.86 -16.07
CA GLU A 138 -10.53 -2.89 -15.16
C GLU A 138 -10.28 -1.96 -13.96
N GLY A 139 -10.77 -0.73 -14.08
CA GLY A 139 -10.45 0.38 -13.19
C GLY A 139 -11.03 0.24 -11.78
N SER A 140 -12.09 -0.56 -11.60
CA SER A 140 -12.85 -0.63 -10.35
C SER A 140 -12.04 -1.03 -9.10
N LEU A 141 -10.91 -1.72 -9.25
CA LEU A 141 -9.96 -2.03 -8.16
C LEU A 141 -8.57 -1.44 -8.42
N GLY A 142 -8.54 -0.25 -9.02
CA GLY A 142 -7.33 0.45 -9.44
C GLY A 142 -6.96 0.14 -10.88
N ASP A 143 -6.80 1.21 -11.67
CA ASP A 143 -6.29 1.15 -13.03
C ASP A 143 -4.78 0.85 -13.04
N LEU A 144 -4.40 -0.20 -13.77
CA LEU A 144 -3.01 -0.61 -13.94
C LEU A 144 -2.47 -0.25 -15.33
N ASN A 145 -3.22 0.45 -16.19
CA ASN A 145 -2.75 0.87 -17.52
C ASN A 145 -1.63 1.91 -17.48
N GLN A 146 -1.30 2.42 -16.29
CA GLN A 146 -0.26 3.41 -16.09
C GLN A 146 1.11 2.77 -15.82
N HIS A 147 2.17 3.55 -16.05
CA HIS A 147 3.54 3.23 -15.61
C HIS A 147 4.15 1.92 -16.15
N GLY A 148 3.69 1.42 -17.29
CA GLY A 148 4.27 0.25 -17.95
C GLY A 148 3.98 -1.10 -17.29
N VAL A 149 3.06 -1.14 -16.32
CA VAL A 149 2.62 -2.39 -15.67
C VAL A 149 2.08 -3.43 -16.67
N PRO A 150 1.29 -3.08 -17.70
CA PRO A 150 0.81 -4.07 -18.67
C PRO A 150 1.96 -4.76 -19.40
N ASN A 151 2.99 -3.99 -19.80
CA ASN A 151 4.19 -4.54 -20.44
C ASN A 151 4.95 -5.51 -19.52
N ALA A 152 5.06 -5.17 -18.23
CA ALA A 152 5.67 -6.04 -17.23
C ALA A 152 4.87 -7.33 -17.02
N MET A 153 3.53 -7.25 -16.96
CA MET A 153 2.66 -8.42 -16.85
C MET A 153 2.76 -9.32 -18.08
N HIS A 154 2.70 -8.76 -19.29
CA HIS A 154 2.89 -9.52 -20.53
C HIS A 154 4.28 -10.18 -20.62
N SER A 155 5.33 -9.50 -20.15
CA SER A 155 6.67 -10.10 -20.07
C SER A 155 6.70 -11.29 -19.12
N ALA A 156 6.07 -11.17 -17.95
CA ALA A 156 5.97 -12.23 -16.96
C ALA A 156 5.02 -13.36 -17.38
N GLU A 157 4.02 -13.06 -18.20
CA GLU A 157 3.10 -14.03 -18.78
C GLU A 157 3.84 -14.94 -19.76
N ARG A 158 4.58 -14.36 -20.72
CA ARG A 158 5.37 -15.12 -21.71
C ARG A 158 6.40 -16.06 -21.09
N ASN A 159 6.99 -15.69 -19.97
CA ASN A 159 7.98 -16.52 -19.27
C ASN A 159 7.37 -17.40 -18.16
N GLY A 160 6.04 -17.41 -18.01
CA GLY A 160 5.30 -18.23 -17.03
C GLY A 160 5.36 -17.73 -15.58
N THR A 161 6.11 -16.66 -15.30
CA THR A 161 6.26 -16.11 -13.94
C THR A 161 4.95 -15.51 -13.44
N LEU A 162 4.12 -14.93 -14.30
CA LEU A 162 2.83 -14.35 -13.89
C LEU A 162 1.88 -15.41 -13.31
N LYS A 163 1.83 -16.58 -13.94
CA LYS A 163 1.05 -17.73 -13.43
C LYS A 163 1.57 -18.19 -12.06
N ASN A 164 2.90 -18.29 -11.93
CA ASN A 164 3.52 -18.68 -10.66
C ASN A 164 3.28 -17.63 -9.56
N LEU A 165 3.26 -16.34 -9.90
CA LEU A 165 2.93 -15.25 -9.00
C LEU A 165 1.50 -15.40 -8.48
N CYS A 166 0.54 -15.63 -9.37
CA CYS A 166 -0.86 -15.84 -8.99
C CYS A 166 -1.02 -17.07 -8.08
N LYS A 167 -0.36 -18.18 -8.41
CA LYS A 167 -0.34 -19.38 -7.57
C LYS A 167 0.21 -19.11 -6.17
N LEU A 168 1.37 -18.44 -6.09
CA LEU A 168 1.98 -18.02 -4.82
C LEU A 168 1.01 -17.17 -4.00
N LEU A 169 0.33 -16.20 -4.63
CA LEU A 169 -0.62 -15.33 -3.94
C LEU A 169 -1.90 -16.06 -3.51
N SER A 170 -2.32 -17.11 -4.24
CA SER A 170 -3.48 -17.94 -3.89
C SER A 170 -3.22 -19.02 -2.83
N ASP A 171 -1.96 -19.28 -2.48
CA ASP A 171 -1.61 -20.35 -1.55
C ASP A 171 -1.83 -19.91 -0.09
N GLU A 172 -3.05 -20.10 0.41
CA GLU A 172 -3.43 -19.78 1.80
C GLU A 172 -2.69 -20.61 2.87
N THR A 173 -1.93 -21.65 2.49
CA THR A 173 -1.08 -22.39 3.44
C THR A 173 0.18 -21.61 3.82
N ILE A 174 0.55 -20.61 3.01
CA ILE A 174 1.69 -19.74 3.25
C ILE A 174 1.20 -18.44 3.90
N PRO A 175 1.80 -17.99 5.03
CA PRO A 175 1.44 -16.71 5.64
C PRO A 175 1.50 -15.53 4.64
N ILE A 176 0.54 -14.60 4.72
CA ILE A 176 0.42 -13.51 3.74
C ILE A 176 1.69 -12.66 3.66
N LYS A 177 2.35 -12.41 4.80
CA LYS A 177 3.63 -11.69 4.84
C LYS A 177 4.71 -12.35 3.98
N ASN A 178 4.74 -13.68 3.93
CA ASN A 178 5.72 -14.43 3.16
C ASN A 178 5.36 -14.42 1.67
N ARG A 179 4.07 -14.57 1.34
CA ARG A 179 3.58 -14.48 -0.05
C ARG A 179 3.89 -13.12 -0.66
N VAL A 180 3.51 -12.03 0.02
CA VAL A 180 3.72 -10.66 -0.49
C VAL A 180 5.20 -10.30 -0.56
N SER A 181 6.01 -10.66 0.44
CA SER A 181 7.46 -10.37 0.41
C SER A 181 8.18 -11.07 -0.75
N ARG A 182 7.73 -12.28 -1.12
CA ARG A 182 8.24 -13.00 -2.29
C ARG A 182 7.71 -12.38 -3.60
N ALA A 183 6.40 -12.11 -3.66
CA ALA A 183 5.74 -11.52 -4.83
C ALA A 183 6.36 -10.18 -5.26
N LEU A 184 6.68 -9.30 -4.30
CA LEU A 184 7.31 -7.98 -4.56
C LEU A 184 8.67 -8.07 -5.27
N LYS A 185 9.33 -9.24 -5.22
CA LYS A 185 10.66 -9.47 -5.83
C LYS A 185 10.60 -10.35 -7.08
N MET A 186 9.42 -10.88 -7.40
CA MET A 186 9.28 -11.97 -8.36
C MET A 186 9.16 -11.48 -9.80
N VAL A 187 8.45 -10.36 -10.01
CA VAL A 187 8.23 -9.78 -11.33
C VAL A 187 8.62 -8.31 -11.33
N PRO A 188 9.75 -7.94 -11.97
CA PRO A 188 10.12 -6.54 -12.16
C PRO A 188 8.99 -5.76 -12.86
N GLY A 189 8.63 -4.59 -12.34
CA GLY A 189 7.56 -3.74 -12.89
C GLY A 189 6.14 -4.10 -12.41
N VAL A 190 5.93 -5.24 -11.75
CA VAL A 190 4.66 -5.56 -11.08
C VAL A 190 4.74 -5.15 -9.61
N GLY A 191 4.16 -4.00 -9.30
CA GLY A 191 4.24 -3.37 -7.99
C GLY A 191 3.13 -3.78 -7.03
N LYS A 192 3.11 -3.09 -5.87
CA LYS A 192 2.13 -3.28 -4.79
C LYS A 192 0.66 -3.20 -5.25
N GLY A 193 0.34 -2.28 -6.16
CA GLY A 193 -1.03 -2.10 -6.66
C GLY A 193 -1.53 -3.37 -7.36
N SER A 194 -0.71 -3.92 -8.25
CA SER A 194 -1.01 -5.18 -8.94
C SER A 194 -1.15 -6.36 -7.98
N ILE A 195 -0.22 -6.51 -7.03
CA ILE A 195 -0.23 -7.61 -6.06
C ILE A 195 -1.49 -7.56 -5.19
N THR A 196 -1.80 -6.38 -4.64
CA THR A 196 -2.97 -6.21 -3.76
C THR A 196 -4.28 -6.26 -4.53
N LYS A 197 -4.32 -5.85 -5.80
CA LYS A 197 -5.46 -6.08 -6.71
C LYS A 197 -5.72 -7.57 -6.93
N ILE A 198 -4.69 -8.37 -7.20
CA ILE A 198 -4.82 -9.83 -7.32
C ILE A 198 -5.34 -10.43 -6.01
N LEU A 199 -4.75 -10.08 -4.86
CA LEU A 199 -5.15 -10.60 -3.56
C LEU A 199 -6.59 -10.24 -3.18
N THR A 200 -7.00 -9.00 -3.40
CA THR A 200 -8.37 -8.54 -3.16
C THR A 200 -9.35 -9.22 -4.12
N THR A 201 -8.95 -9.45 -5.38
CA THR A 201 -9.74 -10.21 -6.35
C THR A 201 -9.99 -11.64 -5.89
N LEU A 202 -8.95 -12.32 -5.40
CA LEU A 202 -9.05 -13.70 -4.92
C LEU A 202 -9.85 -13.78 -3.61
N TYR A 203 -9.52 -12.94 -2.63
CA TYR A 203 -10.03 -13.00 -1.28
C TYR A 203 -10.47 -11.62 -0.77
N PRO A 204 -11.57 -11.06 -1.30
CA PRO A 204 -11.99 -9.69 -0.98
C PRO A 204 -12.34 -9.50 0.50
N LYS A 205 -12.68 -10.58 1.22
CA LYS A 205 -12.94 -10.53 2.67
C LYS A 205 -11.68 -10.57 3.54
N LYS A 206 -10.52 -10.89 2.98
CA LYS A 206 -9.28 -11.14 3.74
C LYS A 206 -8.21 -10.09 3.52
N TYR A 207 -8.07 -9.61 2.29
CA TYR A 207 -6.93 -8.80 1.88
C TYR A 207 -7.35 -7.44 1.36
N ILE A 208 -6.73 -6.41 1.93
CA ILE A 208 -7.00 -5.01 1.60
C ILE A 208 -6.32 -4.62 0.29
N LEU A 209 -7.00 -3.81 -0.52
CA LEU A 209 -6.44 -3.18 -1.72
C LEU A 209 -5.61 -1.96 -1.33
N ILE A 210 -4.39 -1.85 -1.88
CA ILE A 210 -3.51 -0.70 -1.65
C ILE A 210 -3.25 0.00 -2.99
N ASN A 211 -3.95 1.11 -3.22
CA ASN A 211 -3.81 1.99 -4.37
C ASN A 211 -3.60 3.46 -3.92
N GLY A 212 -3.56 4.41 -4.87
CA GLY A 212 -3.39 5.83 -4.55
C GLY A 212 -4.48 6.40 -3.65
N CYS A 213 -5.74 6.02 -3.90
CA CYS A 213 -6.90 6.47 -3.13
C CYS A 213 -6.84 5.96 -1.69
N SER A 214 -6.64 4.65 -1.51
CA SER A 214 -6.58 4.02 -0.19
C SER A 214 -5.41 4.55 0.64
N LEU A 215 -4.23 4.75 0.04
CA LEU A 215 -3.07 5.33 0.73
C LEU A 215 -3.34 6.76 1.20
N LYS A 216 -3.88 7.61 0.31
CA LYS A 216 -4.17 9.01 0.60
C LYS A 216 -5.26 9.15 1.65
N TYR A 217 -6.39 8.46 1.44
CA TYR A 217 -7.57 8.59 2.28
C TYR A 217 -7.36 8.01 3.67
N LEU A 218 -6.81 6.80 3.76
CA LEU A 218 -6.51 6.14 5.05
C LEU A 218 -5.21 6.64 5.68
N LYS A 219 -4.50 7.60 5.06
CA LYS A 219 -3.22 8.14 5.53
C LYS A 219 -2.19 7.05 5.86
N LEU A 220 -2.22 5.96 5.10
CA LEU A 220 -1.30 4.86 5.29
C LEU A 220 0.09 5.26 4.79
N PRO A 221 1.17 4.81 5.44
CA PRO A 221 2.51 5.02 4.95
C PRO A 221 2.62 4.59 3.47
N PRO A 222 3.20 5.43 2.60
CA PRO A 222 3.19 5.19 1.16
C PRO A 222 3.99 3.94 0.76
N GLN A 223 4.88 3.47 1.63
CA GLN A 223 5.76 2.35 1.33
C GLN A 223 5.18 1.04 1.87
N LEU A 224 4.67 0.20 0.96
CA LEU A 224 4.56 -1.24 1.21
C LEU A 224 5.96 -1.86 1.07
N SER A 225 6.82 -1.62 2.06
CA SER A 225 8.23 -2.02 2.02
C SER A 225 8.44 -3.52 2.22
N SER A 226 7.44 -4.21 2.79
CA SER A 226 7.50 -5.64 3.09
C SER A 226 6.11 -6.26 3.17
N GLY A 227 6.05 -7.59 3.11
CA GLY A 227 4.81 -8.30 3.41
C GLY A 227 4.39 -8.21 4.87
N LYS A 228 5.28 -7.88 5.81
CA LYS A 228 4.90 -7.65 7.22
C LYS A 228 4.04 -6.39 7.35
N CYS A 229 4.45 -5.31 6.69
CA CYS A 229 3.66 -4.09 6.58
C CYS A 229 2.29 -4.35 5.92
N TYR A 230 2.23 -5.24 4.92
CA TYR A 230 0.96 -5.59 4.31
C TYR A 230 0.03 -6.39 5.22
N GLU A 231 0.58 -7.32 6.01
CA GLU A 231 -0.15 -8.07 7.02
C GLU A 231 -0.80 -7.13 8.04
N GLU A 232 -0.05 -6.14 8.52
CA GLU A 232 -0.54 -5.07 9.40
C GLU A 232 -1.66 -4.24 8.77
N TYR A 233 -1.54 -3.89 7.49
CA TYR A 233 -2.62 -3.19 6.77
C TYR A 233 -3.88 -4.05 6.64
N CYS A 234 -3.73 -5.37 6.46
CA CYS A 234 -4.87 -6.27 6.45
C CYS A 234 -5.54 -6.34 7.83
N GLU A 235 -4.77 -6.45 8.91
CA GLU A 235 -5.29 -6.45 10.29
C GLU A 235 -6.06 -5.16 10.60
N PHE A 236 -5.45 -4.01 10.31
CA PHE A 236 -6.11 -2.70 10.42
C PHE A 236 -7.40 -2.64 9.59
N GLY A 237 -7.33 -3.10 8.34
CA GLY A 237 -8.47 -3.13 7.44
C GLY A 237 -9.62 -4.00 7.96
N GLN A 238 -9.31 -5.15 8.58
CA GLN A 238 -10.34 -6.03 9.17
C GLN A 238 -11.11 -5.34 10.28
N ASP A 239 -10.42 -4.58 11.13
CA ASP A 239 -11.07 -3.81 12.18
C ASP A 239 -11.94 -2.69 11.59
N LEU A 240 -11.49 -2.06 10.51
CA LEU A 240 -12.27 -1.06 9.80
C LEU A 240 -13.56 -1.66 9.20
N LEU A 241 -13.49 -2.83 8.56
CA LEU A 241 -14.69 -3.52 8.04
C LEU A 241 -15.71 -3.81 9.16
N LYS A 242 -15.25 -4.27 10.33
CA LYS A 242 -16.11 -4.51 11.51
C LYS A 242 -16.75 -3.22 12.02
N ILE A 243 -15.98 -2.14 12.13
CA ILE A 243 -16.47 -0.84 12.65
C ILE A 243 -17.54 -0.24 11.73
N LEU A 244 -17.38 -0.44 10.42
CA LEU A 244 -18.28 0.10 9.40
C LEU A 244 -19.43 -0.83 9.04
N ASP A 245 -19.37 -2.08 9.49
CA ASP A 245 -20.32 -3.15 9.12
C ASP A 245 -20.42 -3.32 7.60
N ILE A 246 -19.25 -3.49 6.97
CA ILE A 246 -19.06 -3.68 5.53
C ILE A 246 -18.54 -5.10 5.26
N ASP A 247 -19.04 -5.73 4.20
CA ASP A 247 -18.76 -7.13 3.90
C ASP A 247 -17.31 -7.45 3.52
N ASN A 248 -16.63 -6.55 2.81
CA ASN A 248 -15.33 -6.85 2.20
C ASN A 248 -14.55 -5.60 1.75
N PHE A 249 -13.26 -5.81 1.44
CA PHE A 249 -12.32 -4.77 1.04
C PHE A 249 -12.56 -4.16 -0.34
N ALA A 250 -13.22 -4.87 -1.26
CA ALA A 250 -13.59 -4.28 -2.55
C ALA A 250 -14.66 -3.19 -2.37
N VAL A 251 -15.63 -3.43 -1.48
CA VAL A 251 -16.64 -2.43 -1.12
C VAL A 251 -16.02 -1.25 -0.38
N LEU A 252 -15.13 -1.52 0.59
CA LEU A 252 -14.39 -0.47 1.30
C LEU A 252 -13.60 0.42 0.33
N ASP A 253 -12.87 -0.17 -0.63
CA ASP A 253 -12.16 0.60 -1.66
C ASP A 253 -13.12 1.45 -2.52
N GLY A 254 -14.28 0.89 -2.91
CA GLY A 254 -15.30 1.67 -3.62
C GLY A 254 -15.83 2.86 -2.85
N MET A 255 -16.04 2.71 -1.55
CA MET A 255 -16.42 3.80 -0.67
C MET A 255 -15.33 4.86 -0.55
N ILE A 256 -14.08 4.43 -0.35
CA ILE A 256 -12.92 5.33 -0.28
C ILE A 256 -12.76 6.11 -1.59
N ARG A 257 -12.93 5.44 -2.73
CA ARG A 257 -12.83 6.07 -4.05
C ARG A 257 -13.90 7.13 -4.25
N TYR A 258 -15.15 6.81 -3.90
CA TYR A 258 -16.24 7.78 -3.96
C TYR A 258 -15.95 9.03 -3.13
N LEU A 259 -15.43 8.86 -1.91
CA LEU A 259 -15.08 9.99 -1.03
C LEU A 259 -13.84 10.76 -1.50
N THR A 260 -12.96 10.16 -2.29
CA THR A 260 -11.73 10.80 -2.78
C THR A 260 -11.95 11.56 -4.08
N ASP A 261 -12.66 10.95 -5.02
CA ASP A 261 -12.76 11.42 -6.41
C ASP A 261 -14.20 11.74 -6.86
N GLY A 262 -15.21 11.46 -6.01
CA GLY A 262 -16.63 11.57 -6.38
C GLY A 262 -17.09 10.50 -7.36
N ASP A 263 -16.21 9.57 -7.74
CA ASP A 263 -16.44 8.55 -8.75
C ASP A 263 -16.86 7.22 -8.12
N THR A 264 -17.89 6.60 -8.68
CA THR A 264 -18.32 5.24 -8.31
C THR A 264 -17.67 4.16 -9.17
N VAL A 265 -17.12 4.51 -10.34
CA VAL A 265 -16.60 3.59 -11.36
C VAL A 265 -15.29 2.93 -10.92
#